data_AF-A0A7K0Z151-F1
#
_entry.id   AF-A0A7K0Z151-F1
#
_cell.length_a   1.000
_cell.length_b   1.000
_cell.length_c   1.000
_cell.angle_alpha   90.00
_cell.angle_beta   90.00
_cell.angle_gamma   90.00
#
_symmetry.space_group_name_H-M   'P 1'
#
loop_
_entity.id
_entity.type
_entity.pdbx_description
1 polymer ?
#
loop_
_entity_poly.entity_id
_entity_poly.type
_entity_poly.pdbx_seq_one_letter_code
_entity_poly.pdbx_strand_id
1 'polypeptide(L)'
;MSENLSYWGYTLAWKIVRWLPEKLAYRIADRFADFLYSRNGKGVKRLRFNFQKVHPELDSSELEFLTNAGFRSYLRYWCDTFRFPSWSIERLLSTTTCSNEELLREPIAAKRGCIVALPHAGNWDHAGAYFCATGIPLTTVAEHLKPEKLFRKFLEYRSKIGMEVLDLDSRSI
;
A
#
# COMPACT_ATOMS: atom_id res chain seq x y z
N MET A 1 -11.77 16.29 16.88
CA MET A 1 -10.47 15.97 17.53
C MET A 1 -9.80 14.73 16.94
N SER A 2 -10.52 13.64 16.66
CA SER A 2 -9.96 12.40 16.07
C SER A 2 -9.35 12.58 14.69
N GLU A 3 -9.99 13.35 13.80
CA GLU A 3 -9.50 13.55 12.42
C GLU A 3 -8.16 14.29 12.35
N ASN A 4 -7.99 15.34 13.17
CA ASN A 4 -6.71 16.05 13.28
C ASN A 4 -5.63 15.16 13.89
N LEU A 5 -5.97 14.29 14.85
CA LEU A 5 -5.03 13.33 15.43
C LEU A 5 -4.56 12.32 14.38
N SER A 6 -5.48 11.77 13.58
CA SER A 6 -5.14 10.90 12.45
C SER A 6 -4.23 11.61 11.45
N TYR A 7 -4.59 12.83 11.02
CA TYR A 7 -3.77 13.60 10.08
C TYR A 7 -2.35 13.86 10.61
N TRP A 8 -2.21 14.26 11.87
CA TRP A 8 -0.89 14.49 12.47
C TRP A 8 -0.12 13.19 12.67
N GLY A 9 -0.79 12.09 13.05
CA GLY A 9 -0.19 10.76 13.15
C GLY A 9 0.38 10.29 11.82
N TYR A 10 -0.42 10.34 10.75
CA TYR A 10 0.06 10.04 9.40
C TYR A 10 1.19 10.97 8.98
N THR A 11 1.08 12.27 9.25
CA THR A 11 2.10 13.23 8.85
C THR A 11 3.42 13.03 9.57
N LEU A 12 3.38 12.71 10.86
CA LEU A 12 4.56 12.43 11.65
C LEU A 12 5.20 11.11 11.21
N ALA A 13 4.41 10.06 11.02
CA ALA A 13 4.91 8.78 10.50
C ALA A 13 5.57 8.96 9.13
N TRP A 14 4.93 9.69 8.21
CA TRP A 14 5.48 9.98 6.89
C TRP A 14 6.82 10.72 6.96
N LYS A 15 6.98 11.65 7.91
CA LYS A 15 8.24 12.36 8.10
C LYS A 15 9.29 11.45 8.74
N ILE A 16 9.00 10.83 9.88
CA ILE A 16 10.00 10.07 10.65
C ILE A 16 10.49 8.85 9.87
N VAL A 17 9.58 8.05 9.31
CA VAL A 17 9.94 6.78 8.66
C VAL A 17 10.85 7.01 7.43
N ARG A 18 10.72 8.16 6.75
CA ARG A 18 11.59 8.56 5.63
C ARG A 18 13.04 8.83 6.03
N TRP A 19 13.29 9.28 7.25
CA TRP A 19 14.63 9.63 7.73
C TRP A 19 15.37 8.46 8.35
N LEU A 20 14.66 7.38 8.68
CA LEU A 20 15.26 6.19 9.25
C LEU A 20 16.02 5.39 8.18
N PRO A 21 17.22 4.86 8.52
CA PRO A 21 17.88 3.87 7.68
C PRO A 21 16.96 2.67 7.42
N GLU A 22 17.02 2.15 6.20
CA GLU A 22 16.10 1.11 5.71
C GLU A 22 15.93 -0.08 6.65
N LYS A 23 17.04 -0.70 7.04
CA LYS A 23 17.06 -1.87 7.92
C LYS A 23 16.43 -1.57 9.28
N LEU A 24 16.58 -0.34 9.76
CA LEU A 24 16.01 0.09 11.04
C LEU A 24 14.50 0.33 10.91
N ALA A 25 14.05 0.97 9.83
CA ALA A 25 12.63 1.20 9.57
C ALA A 25 11.84 -0.12 9.53
N TYR A 26 12.32 -1.12 8.77
CA TYR A 26 11.67 -2.43 8.71
C TYR A 26 11.71 -3.17 10.04
N ARG A 27 12.84 -3.15 10.76
CA ARG A 27 12.94 -3.78 12.08
C ARG A 27 11.96 -3.17 13.09
N ILE A 28 11.80 -1.84 13.07
CA ILE A 28 10.83 -1.15 13.92
C ILE A 28 9.40 -1.54 13.52
N ALA A 29 9.09 -1.58 12.23
CA ALA A 29 7.78 -2.00 11.73
C ALA A 29 7.44 -3.44 12.17
N ASP A 30 8.37 -4.39 12.03
CA ASP A 30 8.16 -5.78 12.46
C ASP A 30 7.93 -5.89 13.97
N ARG A 31 8.75 -5.20 14.78
CA ARG A 31 8.59 -5.19 16.24
C ARG A 31 7.28 -4.55 16.67
N PHE A 32 6.85 -3.50 15.97
CA PHE A 32 5.57 -2.86 16.24
C PHE A 32 4.39 -3.74 15.81
N ALA A 33 4.51 -4.51 14.72
CA ALA A 33 3.52 -5.50 14.32
C ALA A 33 3.39 -6.60 15.39
N ASP A 34 4.50 -7.17 15.85
CA ASP A 34 4.51 -8.18 16.91
C ASP A 34 3.85 -7.68 18.19
N PHE A 35 4.16 -6.42 18.57
CA PHE A 35 3.53 -5.77 19.71
C PHE A 35 2.00 -5.66 19.50
N LEU A 36 1.53 -5.08 18.39
CA LEU A 36 0.09 -4.94 18.12
C LEU A 36 -0.63 -6.29 18.05
N TYR A 37 0.01 -7.30 17.46
CA TYR A 37 -0.46 -8.67 17.43
C TYR A 37 -0.66 -9.22 18.85
N SER A 38 0.34 -9.09 19.73
CA SER A 38 0.26 -9.55 21.12
C SER A 38 -0.85 -8.86 21.93
N ARG A 39 -1.22 -7.62 21.57
CA ARG A 39 -2.34 -6.89 22.20
C ARG A 39 -3.70 -7.43 21.77
N ASN A 40 -3.75 -8.27 20.73
CA ASN A 40 -4.94 -8.93 20.20
C ASN A 40 -6.15 -7.99 20.05
N GLY A 41 -5.89 -6.78 19.52
CA GLY A 41 -6.90 -5.74 19.34
C GLY A 41 -7.94 -6.09 18.27
N LYS A 42 -8.91 -5.20 18.04
CA LYS A 42 -9.99 -5.39 17.06
C LYS A 42 -9.47 -5.73 15.66
N GLY A 43 -8.40 -5.07 15.20
CA GLY A 43 -7.79 -5.33 13.89
C GLY A 43 -7.21 -6.74 13.79
N VAL A 44 -6.48 -7.20 14.82
CA VAL A 44 -5.90 -8.56 14.88
C VAL A 44 -7.00 -9.62 14.86
N LYS A 45 -8.03 -9.45 15.69
CA LYS A 45 -9.18 -10.35 15.71
C LYS A 45 -9.91 -10.40 14.36
N ARG A 46 -10.07 -9.25 13.70
CA ARG A 46 -10.69 -9.18 12.38
C ARG A 46 -9.85 -9.87 11.32
N LEU A 47 -8.53 -9.64 11.31
CA LEU A 47 -7.63 -10.29 10.35
C LEU A 47 -7.65 -11.81 10.53
N ARG A 48 -7.54 -12.28 11.78
CA ARG A 48 -7.64 -13.71 12.13
C ARG A 48 -8.95 -14.31 11.62
N PHE A 49 -10.07 -13.65 11.85
CA PHE A 49 -11.38 -14.10 11.36
C PHE A 49 -11.41 -14.19 9.83
N ASN A 50 -10.87 -13.19 9.13
CA ASN A 50 -10.80 -13.20 7.68
C ASN A 50 -9.92 -14.35 7.17
N PHE A 51 -8.75 -14.58 7.78
CA PHE A 51 -7.89 -15.71 7.41
C PHE A 51 -8.53 -17.05 7.69
N GLN A 52 -9.27 -17.22 8.78
CA GLN A 52 -10.02 -18.45 9.03
C GLN A 52 -11.09 -18.71 7.95
N LYS A 53 -11.63 -17.67 7.31
CA LYS A 53 -12.57 -17.82 6.19
C LYS A 53 -11.89 -18.14 4.87
N VAL A 54 -10.70 -17.57 4.63
CA VAL A 54 -9.92 -17.82 3.40
C VAL A 54 -9.23 -19.19 3.46
N HIS A 55 -8.80 -19.59 4.65
CA HIS A 55 -8.06 -20.81 4.94
C HIS A 55 -8.72 -21.60 6.08
N PRO A 56 -9.93 -22.17 5.85
CA PRO A 56 -10.64 -22.96 6.86
C PRO A 56 -9.92 -24.25 7.25
N GLU A 57 -8.95 -24.70 6.45
CA GLU A 57 -8.15 -25.90 6.65
C GLU A 57 -7.03 -25.77 7.69
N LEU A 58 -6.59 -24.54 8.00
CA LEU A 58 -5.46 -24.32 8.88
C LEU A 58 -5.82 -24.65 10.33
N ASP A 59 -4.86 -25.24 11.05
CA ASP A 59 -4.98 -25.41 12.48
C ASP A 59 -4.81 -24.08 13.23
N SER A 60 -4.99 -24.11 14.55
CA SER A 60 -4.91 -22.90 15.38
C SER A 60 -3.52 -22.26 15.39
N SER A 61 -2.45 -23.06 15.35
CA SER A 61 -1.07 -22.58 15.37
C SER A 61 -0.70 -21.96 14.02
N GLU A 62 -1.07 -22.61 12.92
CA GLU A 62 -0.88 -22.11 11.57
C GLU A 62 -1.65 -20.80 11.34
N LEU A 63 -2.89 -20.72 11.84
CA LEU A 63 -3.70 -19.50 11.75
C LEU A 63 -3.09 -18.33 12.53
N GLU A 64 -2.53 -18.57 13.73
CA GLU A 64 -1.84 -17.54 14.49
C GLU A 64 -0.54 -17.09 13.81
N PHE A 65 0.23 -18.03 13.24
CA PHE A 65 1.41 -17.71 12.45
C PHE A 65 1.05 -16.81 11.25
N LEU A 66 0.03 -17.21 10.48
CA LEU A 66 -0.44 -16.44 9.32
C LEU A 66 -0.99 -15.07 9.74
N THR A 67 -1.70 -15.00 10.87
CA THR A 67 -2.23 -13.73 11.40
C THR A 67 -1.11 -12.76 11.76
N ASN A 68 -0.05 -13.24 12.45
CA ASN A 68 1.10 -12.39 12.77
C ASN A 68 1.86 -11.97 11.49
N ALA A 69 2.14 -12.91 10.58
CA ALA A 69 2.79 -12.62 9.31
C ALA A 69 1.99 -11.60 8.47
N GLY A 70 0.66 -11.70 8.45
CA GLY A 70 -0.23 -10.75 7.81
C GLY A 70 -0.17 -9.36 8.44
N PHE A 71 -0.07 -9.26 9.77
CA PHE A 71 0.12 -7.97 10.46
C PHE A 71 1.47 -7.32 10.14
N ARG A 72 2.56 -8.11 10.07
CA ARG A 72 3.87 -7.63 9.63
C ARG A 72 3.81 -7.13 8.19
N SER A 73 3.18 -7.88 7.29
CA SER A 73 2.97 -7.47 5.89
C SER A 73 2.18 -6.16 5.78
N TYR A 74 1.10 -6.02 6.56
CA TYR A 74 0.30 -4.79 6.64
C TYR A 74 1.12 -3.58 7.11
N LEU A 75 1.95 -3.72 8.14
CA LEU A 75 2.80 -2.62 8.58
C LEU A 75 3.97 -2.34 7.63
N ARG A 76 4.46 -3.36 6.93
CA ARG A 76 5.44 -3.18 5.86
C ARG A 76 4.87 -2.34 4.72
N TYR A 77 3.63 -2.59 4.30
CA TYR A 77 2.93 -1.74 3.32
C TYR A 77 2.97 -0.26 3.74
N TRP A 78 2.59 0.06 4.98
CA TRP A 78 2.64 1.44 5.47
C TRP A 78 4.07 2.01 5.54
N CYS A 79 5.02 1.22 6.03
CA CYS A 79 6.43 1.61 6.05
C CYS A 79 6.93 1.97 4.64
N ASP A 80 6.59 1.13 3.66
CA ASP A 80 6.94 1.35 2.26
C ASP A 80 6.23 2.58 1.71
N THR A 81 4.91 2.74 1.85
CA THR A 81 4.16 3.94 1.43
C THR A 81 4.79 5.23 1.95
N PHE A 82 5.26 5.25 3.20
CA PHE A 82 5.91 6.44 3.75
C PHE A 82 7.30 6.70 3.14
N ARG A 83 8.08 5.67 2.87
CA ARG A 83 9.46 5.77 2.37
C ARG A 83 9.57 5.88 0.85
N PHE A 84 8.59 5.34 0.14
CA PHE A 84 8.56 5.23 -1.31
C PHE A 84 8.75 6.56 -2.07
N PRO A 85 8.25 7.73 -1.60
CA PRO A 85 8.51 9.02 -2.24
C PRO A 85 9.98 9.45 -2.32
N SER A 86 10.87 8.75 -1.61
CA SER A 86 12.31 8.99 -1.64
C SER A 86 13.08 7.98 -2.51
N TRP A 87 12.40 7.03 -3.15
CA TRP A 87 13.04 6.06 -4.05
C TRP A 87 13.32 6.70 -5.40
N SER A 88 14.50 6.40 -5.98
CA SER A 88 14.79 6.76 -7.37
C SER A 88 14.05 5.83 -8.33
N ILE A 89 13.78 6.32 -9.54
CA ILE A 89 13.26 5.50 -10.65
C ILE A 89 14.16 4.29 -10.89
N GLU A 90 15.48 4.47 -10.87
CA GLU A 90 16.44 3.38 -11.06
C GLU A 90 16.33 2.29 -9.99
N ARG A 91 16.18 2.68 -8.72
CA ARG A 91 15.93 1.71 -7.64
C ARG A 91 14.62 0.95 -7.88
N LEU A 92 13.54 1.68 -8.18
CA LEU A 92 12.23 1.09 -8.46
C LEU A 92 12.31 0.03 -9.57
N LEU A 93 12.92 0.38 -10.71
CA LEU A 93 13.05 -0.52 -11.86
C LEU A 93 13.96 -1.73 -11.56
N SER A 94 15.12 -1.51 -10.93
CA SER A 94 16.09 -2.58 -10.64
C SER A 94 15.65 -3.55 -9.54
N THR A 95 14.67 -3.18 -8.71
CA THR A 95 14.19 -4.02 -7.60
C THR A 95 12.80 -4.59 -7.83
N THR A 96 12.23 -4.39 -9.02
CA THR A 96 10.90 -4.92 -9.38
C THR A 96 11.01 -5.97 -10.46
N THR A 97 10.39 -7.11 -10.23
CA THR A 97 10.17 -8.17 -11.22
C THR A 97 8.67 -8.30 -11.45
N CYS A 98 8.24 -8.28 -12.71
CA CYS A 98 6.84 -8.48 -13.09
C CYS A 98 6.71 -9.82 -13.83
N SER A 99 5.80 -10.67 -13.37
CA SER A 99 5.46 -11.92 -14.06
C SER A 99 4.29 -11.68 -15.00
N ASN A 100 4.34 -12.27 -16.21
CA ASN A 100 3.31 -12.14 -17.24
C ASN A 100 2.98 -10.68 -17.62
N GLU A 101 4.02 -9.85 -17.68
CA GLU A 101 3.91 -8.41 -17.92
C GLU A 101 3.34 -8.08 -19.32
N GLU A 102 3.55 -8.98 -20.28
CA GLU A 102 3.02 -8.91 -21.64
C GLU A 102 1.49 -8.81 -21.67
N LEU A 103 0.78 -9.44 -20.72
CA LEU A 103 -0.68 -9.36 -20.60
C LEU A 103 -1.18 -7.93 -20.41
N LEU A 104 -0.34 -7.06 -19.83
CA LEU A 104 -0.59 -5.63 -19.67
C LEU A 104 -0.02 -4.80 -20.82
N ARG A 105 1.22 -5.08 -21.22
CA ARG A 105 1.92 -4.25 -22.22
C ARG A 105 1.35 -4.39 -23.63
N GLU A 106 0.97 -5.59 -24.04
CA GLU A 106 0.45 -5.83 -25.39
C GLU A 106 -0.85 -5.06 -25.70
N PRO A 107 -1.91 -5.10 -24.85
CA PRO A 107 -3.11 -4.31 -25.11
C PRO A 107 -2.86 -2.79 -25.09
N ILE A 108 -1.90 -2.32 -24.28
CA ILE A 108 -1.49 -0.91 -24.24
C ILE A 108 -0.78 -0.52 -25.55
N ALA A 109 0.18 -1.32 -26.00
CA ALA A 109 0.90 -1.10 -27.26
C ALA A 109 -0.05 -1.12 -28.47
N ALA A 110 -1.08 -1.97 -28.43
CA ALA A 110 -2.16 -2.03 -29.41
C ALA A 110 -3.19 -0.90 -29.28
N LYS A 111 -3.00 0.07 -28.37
CA LYS A 111 -3.90 1.20 -28.10
C LYS A 111 -5.32 0.80 -27.68
N ARG A 112 -5.51 -0.41 -27.17
CA ARG A 112 -6.80 -0.86 -26.61
C ARG A 112 -6.98 -0.40 -25.15
N GLY A 113 -5.87 -0.16 -24.45
CA GLY A 113 -5.88 0.08 -23.00
C GLY A 113 -6.10 -1.21 -22.21
N CYS A 114 -6.03 -1.12 -20.89
CA CYS A 114 -6.22 -2.26 -19.99
C CYS A 114 -6.90 -1.79 -18.70
N ILE A 115 -7.82 -2.60 -18.17
CA ILE A 115 -8.40 -2.42 -16.83
C ILE A 115 -7.75 -3.45 -15.91
N VAL A 116 -7.10 -2.95 -14.85
CA VAL A 116 -6.48 -3.80 -13.82
C VAL A 116 -7.34 -3.78 -12.57
N ALA A 117 -8.05 -4.87 -12.31
CA ALA A 117 -8.74 -5.09 -11.05
C ALA A 117 -7.83 -5.90 -10.12
N LEU A 118 -7.45 -5.31 -8.98
CA LEU A 118 -6.57 -5.93 -8.00
C LEU A 118 -7.15 -5.87 -6.58
N PRO A 119 -6.86 -6.87 -5.73
CA PRO A 119 -7.20 -6.80 -4.32
C PRO A 119 -6.27 -5.84 -3.56
N HIS A 120 -6.63 -5.51 -2.32
CA HIS A 120 -5.75 -4.81 -1.38
C HIS A 120 -4.69 -5.78 -0.82
N ALA A 121 -3.77 -6.22 -1.67
CA ALA A 121 -2.71 -7.16 -1.32
C ALA A 121 -1.32 -6.59 -1.67
N GLY A 122 -0.35 -6.84 -0.80
CA GLY A 122 1.01 -6.35 -0.97
C GLY A 122 1.08 -4.82 -0.98
N ASN A 123 1.77 -4.25 -1.97
CA ASN A 123 1.88 -2.81 -2.15
C ASN A 123 1.49 -2.42 -3.59
N TRP A 124 0.23 -2.03 -3.76
CA TRP A 124 -0.32 -1.63 -5.05
C TRP A 124 0.20 -0.28 -5.55
N ASP A 125 0.62 0.63 -4.66
CA ASP A 125 1.24 1.88 -5.07
C ASP A 125 2.59 1.59 -5.76
N HIS A 126 3.35 0.63 -5.25
CA HIS A 126 4.62 0.20 -5.85
C HIS A 126 4.41 -0.44 -7.22
N ALA A 127 3.41 -1.31 -7.35
CA ALA A 127 3.06 -1.94 -8.62
C ALA A 127 2.66 -0.91 -9.69
N GLY A 128 1.81 0.05 -9.35
CA GLY A 128 1.42 1.09 -10.31
C GLY A 128 2.58 2.03 -10.65
N ALA A 129 3.39 2.43 -9.66
CA ALA A 129 4.56 3.27 -9.89
C ALA A 129 5.60 2.62 -10.80
N TYR A 130 5.79 1.31 -10.73
CA TYR A 130 6.65 0.57 -11.66
C TYR A 130 6.21 0.78 -13.11
N PHE A 131 4.93 0.59 -13.43
CA PHE A 131 4.42 0.83 -14.78
C PHE A 131 4.53 2.30 -15.20
N CYS A 132 4.20 3.24 -14.31
CA CYS A 132 4.39 4.67 -14.55
C CYS A 132 5.85 5.01 -14.87
N ALA A 133 6.80 4.44 -14.15
CA ALA A 133 8.24 4.64 -14.34
C ALA A 133 8.74 4.09 -15.70
N THR A 134 8.03 3.12 -16.28
CA THR A 134 8.29 2.61 -17.64
C THR A 134 7.56 3.39 -18.74
N GLY A 135 6.90 4.50 -18.40
CA GLY A 135 6.23 5.39 -19.35
C GLY A 135 4.77 5.02 -19.67
N ILE A 136 4.17 4.07 -18.95
CA ILE A 136 2.74 3.74 -19.11
C ILE A 136 1.90 4.78 -18.33
N PRO A 137 0.98 5.52 -18.99
CA PRO A 137 0.01 6.35 -18.28
C PRO A 137 -0.93 5.47 -17.46
N LEU A 138 -1.12 5.81 -16.19
CA LEU A 138 -1.98 5.07 -15.25
C LEU A 138 -2.94 6.04 -14.59
N THR A 139 -4.24 5.77 -14.76
CA THR A 139 -5.32 6.48 -14.07
C THR A 139 -6.01 5.53 -13.10
N THR A 140 -6.32 6.01 -11.90
CA THR A 140 -7.02 5.24 -10.86
C THR A 140 -8.05 6.11 -10.13
N VAL A 141 -8.88 5.49 -9.30
CA VAL A 141 -9.89 6.17 -8.48
C VAL A 141 -9.54 6.00 -7.01
N ALA A 142 -9.71 7.05 -6.21
CA ALA A 142 -9.49 7.03 -4.77
C ALA A 142 -10.72 7.52 -4.00
N GLU A 143 -11.04 6.83 -2.89
CA GLU A 143 -12.04 7.29 -1.93
C GLU A 143 -11.66 8.66 -1.34
N HIS A 144 -12.65 9.53 -1.20
CA HIS A 144 -12.48 10.85 -0.60
C HIS A 144 -12.33 10.78 0.93
N LEU A 145 -11.09 10.59 1.40
CA LEU A 145 -10.80 10.46 2.83
C LEU A 145 -11.01 11.76 3.60
N LYS A 146 -11.63 11.67 4.78
CA LYS A 146 -11.62 12.76 5.76
C LYS A 146 -10.45 12.62 6.74
N PRO A 147 -9.80 13.73 7.14
CA PRO A 147 -10.06 15.11 6.72
C PRO A 147 -9.45 15.43 5.34
N GLU A 148 -9.95 16.46 4.66
CA GLU A 148 -9.48 16.93 3.34
C GLU A 148 -7.96 17.03 3.20
N LYS A 149 -7.27 17.51 4.25
CA LYS A 149 -5.80 17.62 4.26
C LYS A 149 -5.09 16.27 4.15
N LEU A 150 -5.70 15.20 4.67
CA LEU A 150 -5.19 13.85 4.54
C LEU A 150 -5.42 13.31 3.12
N PHE A 151 -6.62 13.53 2.56
CA PHE A 151 -6.93 13.17 1.18
C PHE A 151 -5.94 13.80 0.19
N ARG A 152 -5.76 15.13 0.26
CA ARG A 152 -4.79 15.84 -0.59
C ARG A 152 -3.36 15.32 -0.46
N LYS A 153 -2.97 14.85 0.73
CA LYS A 153 -1.64 14.30 0.95
C LYS A 153 -1.44 12.96 0.23
N PHE A 154 -2.44 12.08 0.25
CA PHE A 154 -2.41 10.84 -0.53
C PHE A 154 -2.49 11.10 -2.04
N LEU A 155 -3.26 12.11 -2.45
CA LEU A 155 -3.33 12.54 -3.84
C LEU A 155 -1.96 13.01 -4.34
N GLU A 156 -1.33 13.95 -3.64
CA GLU A 156 0.00 14.46 -3.96
C GLU A 156 1.05 13.34 -4.01
N TYR A 157 0.97 12.42 -3.05
CA TYR A 157 1.84 11.25 -3.02
C TYR A 157 1.71 10.37 -4.27
N ARG A 158 0.48 10.01 -4.67
CA ARG A 158 0.25 9.16 -5.84
C ARG A 158 0.58 9.85 -7.15
N SER A 159 0.31 11.15 -7.25
CA SER A 159 0.74 11.94 -8.40
C SER A 159 2.26 12.01 -8.53
N LYS A 160 3.00 12.13 -7.41
CA LYS A 160 4.48 12.12 -7.42
C LYS A 160 5.10 10.82 -7.89
N ILE A 161 4.39 9.70 -7.76
CA ILE A 161 4.85 8.40 -8.24
C ILE A 161 4.28 8.06 -9.64
N GLY A 162 3.67 9.04 -10.30
CA GLY A 162 3.29 9.00 -11.72
C GLY A 162 1.84 8.64 -12.02
N MET A 163 0.98 8.48 -10.99
CA MET A 163 -0.43 8.15 -11.20
C MET A 163 -1.29 9.39 -11.37
N GLU A 164 -2.24 9.33 -12.30
CA GLU A 164 -3.41 10.20 -12.27
C GLU A 164 -4.45 9.58 -11.33
N VAL A 165 -4.95 10.36 -10.38
CA VAL A 165 -5.90 9.88 -9.37
C VAL A 165 -7.15 10.73 -9.42
N LEU A 166 -8.25 10.08 -9.76
CA LEU A 166 -9.59 10.67 -9.78
C LEU A 166 -10.23 10.48 -8.42
N ASP A 167 -10.84 11.54 -7.90
CA ASP A 167 -11.64 11.48 -6.70
C ASP A 167 -12.94 10.71 -7.00
N LEU A 168 -13.31 9.75 -6.15
CA LEU A 168 -14.57 9.00 -6.29
C LEU A 168 -15.81 9.90 -6.30
N ASP A 169 -15.75 11.04 -5.61
CA ASP A 169 -16.85 12.00 -5.56
C ASP A 169 -16.86 12.96 -6.77
N SER A 170 -15.88 12.84 -7.68
CA SER A 170 -15.85 13.61 -8.94
C SER A 170 -17.08 13.28 -9.77
N ARG A 171 -17.89 14.29 -10.08
CA ARG A 171 -18.94 14.14 -11.09
C ARG A 171 -18.32 14.33 -12.47
N SER A 172 -18.52 13.37 -13.36
CA SER A 172 -18.34 13.58 -14.80
C SER A 172 -19.31 14.68 -15.25
N ILE A 173 -18.77 15.73 -15.86
CA ILE A 173 -19.53 16.81 -16.50
C ILE A 173 -20.17 16.27 -17.78
#